data_AF-A0A935JRG9-F1
#
_entry.id   AF-A0A935JRG9-F1
#
_cell.length_a   1.000
_cell.length_b   1.000
_cell.length_c   1.000
_cell.angle_alpha   90.00
_cell.angle_beta   90.00
_cell.angle_gamma   90.00
#
_symmetry.space_group_name_H-M   'P 1'
#
loop_
_entity.id
_entity.type
_entity.pdbx_description
1 polymer ?
#
loop_
_entity_poly.entity_id
_entity_poly.type
_entity_poly.pdbx_seq_one_letter_code
_entity_poly.pdbx_strand_id
1 'polypeptide(L)'
;MIRESPFLVSVSLKDTYDGSTSDSLGHYSFETTEKGSFLLEASCLGYGSYMVNLQIDNKDLSNNIVLKKLITDLEAVVISEGNF
;
A
#
# COMPACT_ATOMS: atom_id res chain seq x y z
N MET A 1 24.07 -7.73 -9.50
CA MET A 1 22.61 -7.94 -9.44
C MET A 1 22.03 -6.85 -8.55
N ILE A 2 21.41 -5.83 -9.12
CA ILE A 2 20.87 -4.71 -8.34
C ILE A 2 19.45 -5.12 -7.98
N ARG A 3 19.25 -5.61 -6.75
CA ARG A 3 17.90 -5.78 -6.19
C ARG A 3 17.44 -4.36 -5.88
N GLU A 4 16.69 -3.78 -6.81
CA GLU A 4 16.04 -2.49 -6.59
C GLU A 4 14.93 -2.71 -5.58
N SER A 5 15.28 -2.62 -4.29
CA SER A 5 14.31 -2.49 -3.23
C SER A 5 13.69 -1.10 -3.39
N PRO A 6 12.36 -0.97 -3.50
CA PRO A 6 11.74 0.35 -3.51
C PRO A 6 12.08 1.05 -2.19
N PHE A 7 12.87 2.12 -2.29
CA PHE A 7 13.13 3.01 -1.18
C PHE A 7 11.91 3.94 -1.06
N LEU A 8 11.41 4.16 0.16
CA LEU A 8 10.29 5.07 0.45
C LEU A 8 8.91 4.60 -0.06
N VAL A 9 8.41 3.49 0.48
CA VAL A 9 7.01 3.09 0.32
C VAL A 9 6.16 3.81 1.36
N SER A 10 5.17 4.58 0.96
CA SER A 10 4.17 5.13 1.88
C SER A 10 3.11 4.09 2.17
N VAL A 11 2.90 3.77 3.44
CA VAL A 11 1.90 2.85 3.94
C VAL A 11 0.91 3.64 4.80
N SER A 12 -0.37 3.52 4.54
CA SER A 12 -1.41 4.24 5.28
C SER A 12 -2.66 3.38 5.41
N LEU A 13 -3.35 3.52 6.52
CA LEU A 13 -4.65 2.88 6.73
C LEU A 13 -5.75 3.81 6.19
N LYS A 14 -6.54 3.30 5.25
CA LYS A 14 -7.73 3.94 4.70
C LYS A 14 -8.71 4.28 5.83
N ASP A 15 -9.33 5.45 5.73
CA ASP A 15 -10.27 5.99 6.72
C ASP A 15 -9.64 6.38 8.08
N THR A 16 -8.31 6.32 8.17
CA THR A 16 -7.54 6.69 9.35
C THR A 16 -6.53 7.80 9.00
N TYR A 17 -5.94 8.40 10.03
CA TYR A 17 -4.73 9.24 9.86
C TYR A 17 -3.44 8.46 10.19
N ASP A 18 -3.56 7.16 10.47
CA ASP A 18 -2.44 6.32 10.86
C ASP A 18 -1.72 5.77 9.63
N GLY A 19 -0.40 5.92 9.62
CA GLY A 19 0.45 5.48 8.53
C GLY A 19 1.93 5.61 8.85
N SER A 20 2.76 4.98 8.03
CA SER A 20 4.21 5.02 8.12
C SER A 20 4.82 5.03 6.73
N THR A 21 6.10 5.36 6.66
CA THR A 21 6.88 5.18 5.41
C THR A 21 7.93 4.10 5.66
N SER A 22 8.18 3.25 4.67
CA SER A 22 9.21 2.23 4.79
C SER A 22 10.60 2.84 4.79
N ASP A 23 11.47 2.33 5.65
CA ASP A 23 12.89 2.65 5.68
C ASP A 23 13.61 2.21 4.39
N SER A 24 14.88 2.61 4.24
CA SER A 24 15.74 2.22 3.11
C SER A 24 15.96 0.71 2.96
N LEU A 25 15.64 -0.07 4.00
CA LEU A 25 15.70 -1.53 4.00
C LEU A 25 14.35 -2.19 3.61
N GLY A 26 13.29 -1.40 3.42
CA GLY A 26 11.93 -1.88 3.12
C GLY A 26 11.13 -2.33 4.34
N HIS A 27 11.62 -2.03 5.55
CA HIS A 27 10.88 -2.27 6.79
C HIS A 27 9.97 -1.08 7.10
N TYR A 28 8.78 -1.35 7.62
CA TYR A 28 7.86 -0.32 8.10
C TYR A 28 7.21 -0.83 9.39
N SER A 29 6.95 0.10 10.31
CA SER A 29 6.21 -0.16 11.54
C SER A 29 5.44 1.11 11.90
N PHE A 30 4.22 0.95 12.39
CA PHE A 30 3.44 2.00 13.03
C PHE A 30 2.49 1.37 14.03
N GLU A 31 2.06 2.20 14.98
CA GLU A 31 1.02 1.86 15.92
C GLU A 31 -0.27 2.55 15.47
N THR A 32 -1.40 1.87 15.59
CA THR A 32 -2.72 2.45 15.39
C THR A 32 -3.59 2.12 16.59
N THR A 33 -4.49 3.04 16.92
CA THR A 33 -5.47 2.83 18.00
C THR A 33 -6.79 2.26 17.50
N GLU A 34 -6.95 2.17 16.18
CA GLU A 34 -8.17 1.71 15.54
C GLU A 34 -8.29 0.18 15.57
N LYS A 35 -9.51 -0.33 15.77
CA LYS A 35 -9.78 -1.77 15.88
C LYS A 35 -10.95 -2.15 14.98
N GLY A 36 -10.82 -3.25 14.25
CA GLY A 36 -11.79 -3.68 13.26
C GLY A 36 -11.16 -3.91 11.89
N SER A 37 -11.98 -3.92 10.85
CA SER A 37 -11.53 -4.10 9.48
C SER A 37 -11.16 -2.77 8.85
N PHE A 38 -9.91 -2.61 8.47
CA PHE A 38 -9.37 -1.43 7.80
C PHE A 38 -8.66 -1.83 6.51
N LEU A 39 -8.70 -0.95 5.52
CA LEU A 39 -7.98 -1.17 4.28
C LEU A 39 -6.57 -0.57 4.40
N LEU A 40 -5.54 -1.40 4.37
CA LEU A 40 -4.16 -0.94 4.29
C LEU A 40 -3.83 -0.65 2.83
N GLU A 41 -3.39 0.58 2.56
CA GLU A 41 -2.91 1.01 1.26
C GLU A 41 -1.40 1.28 1.33
N ALA A 42 -0.66 0.72 0.37
CA ALA A 42 0.75 1.00 0.20
C ALA A 42 1.03 1.46 -1.23
N SER A 43 1.74 2.57 -1.36
CA SER A 43 2.04 3.20 -2.64
C SER A 43 3.49 3.63 -2.69
N CYS A 44 4.08 3.55 -3.89
CA CYS A 44 5.45 3.97 -4.12
C CYS A 44 5.59 4.46 -5.56
N LEU A 45 6.46 5.45 -5.77
CA LEU A 45 6.66 6.06 -7.07
C LEU A 45 7.21 5.03 -8.07
N GLY A 46 6.49 4.81 -9.18
CA GLY A 46 6.86 3.83 -10.21
C GLY A 46 6.42 2.38 -9.93
N TYR A 47 5.64 2.15 -8.87
CA TYR A 47 5.07 0.85 -8.51
C TYR A 47 3.55 0.92 -8.41
N GLY A 48 2.88 -0.22 -8.58
CA GLY A 48 1.43 -0.31 -8.48
C GLY A 48 1.00 -0.17 -7.02
N SER A 49 -0.10 0.54 -6.79
CA SER A 49 -0.69 0.62 -5.46
C SER A 49 -1.14 -0.75 -4.98
N TYR A 50 -0.80 -1.09 -3.74
CA TYR A 50 -1.24 -2.31 -3.06
C TYR A 50 -2.30 -1.96 -2.05
N MET A 51 -3.43 -2.66 -2.08
CA MET A 51 -4.53 -2.49 -1.12
C MET A 51 -4.94 -3.84 -0.58
N VAL A 52 -5.03 -3.97 0.75
CA VAL A 52 -5.49 -5.19 1.39
C VAL A 52 -6.32 -4.88 2.62
N ASN A 53 -7.39 -5.63 2.81
CA ASN A 53 -8.21 -5.50 3.99
C ASN A 53 -7.55 -6.23 5.16
N LEU A 54 -7.18 -5.50 6.20
CA LEU A 54 -6.61 -6.01 7.45
C LEU A 54 -7.64 -5.95 8.56
N GLN A 55 -7.62 -6.95 9.43
CA GLN A 55 -8.39 -6.92 10.67
C GLN A 55 -7.46 -6.59 11.82
N ILE A 56 -7.55 -5.36 12.31
CA ILE A 56 -6.73 -4.83 13.41
C ILE A 56 -7.39 -5.20 14.73
N ASP A 57 -6.64 -5.89 15.58
CA ASP A 57 -7.04 -6.31 16.92
C ASP A 57 -5.89 -6.01 17.91
N ASN A 58 -5.95 -6.48 19.16
CA ASN A 58 -4.90 -6.23 20.16
C ASN A 58 -3.70 -7.19 20.01
N LYS A 59 -3.30 -7.50 18.77
CA LYS A 59 -2.18 -8.41 18.46
C LYS A 59 -1.29 -7.81 17.40
N ASP A 60 0.01 -8.12 17.50
CA ASP A 60 1.00 -7.77 16.49
C ASP A 60 0.64 -8.40 15.14
N LEU A 61 0.41 -7.54 14.14
CA LEU A 61 0.14 -7.94 12.76
C LEU A 61 1.39 -7.72 11.92
N SER A 62 1.91 -8.82 11.38
CA SER A 62 3.01 -8.79 10.42
C SER A 62 2.45 -9.04 9.03
N ASN A 63 2.30 -7.97 8.25
CA ASN A 63 1.81 -8.07 6.88
C ASN A 63 2.95 -7.78 5.90
N ASN A 64 3.24 -8.72 5.01
CA ASN A 64 4.34 -8.56 4.06
C ASN A 64 3.81 -7.99 2.75
N ILE A 65 4.07 -6.70 2.51
CA ILE A 65 3.63 -5.99 1.32
C ILE A 65 4.60 -6.25 0.17
N VAL A 66 4.08 -6.68 -0.99
CA VAL A 66 4.88 -6.87 -2.20
C VAL A 66 4.31 -6.01 -3.31
N LEU A 67 4.98 -4.89 -3.56
CA LEU A 67 4.64 -3.98 -4.66
C LEU A 67 5.16 -4.55 -5.99
N LYS A 68 4.30 -4.58 -7.00
CA LYS A 68 4.71 -4.88 -8.37
C LYS A 68 5.09 -3.58 -9.07
N LYS A 69 6.24 -3.55 -9.75
CA LYS A 69 6.65 -2.40 -10.54
C LYS A 69 5.59 -2.12 -11.61
N LEU A 70 5.18 -0.86 -11.75
CA LEU A 70 4.31 -0.46 -12.86
C LEU A 70 5.15 -0.54 -14.12
N ILE A 71 5.04 -1.66 -14.83
CA ILE A 71 5.39 -1.70 -16.25
C ILE A 71 4.18 -1.07 -16.93
N THR A 72 4.15 0.26 -16.98
CA THR A 72 3.16 0.96 -17.79
C THR A 72 3.52 0.68 -19.26
N ASP A 73 2.91 -0.36 -19.82
CA ASP A 73 2.34 -0.22 -21.15
C ASP A 73 1.06 0.59 -20.92
N LEU A 74 0.98 1.80 -21.48
CA LEU A 74 -0.22 2.62 -21.42
C LEU A 74 -1.33 1.91 -22.20
N GLU A 75 -2.08 1.01 -21.57
CA GLU A 75 -3.41 0.67 -22.08
C GLU A 75 -4.38 1.69 -21.50
N ALA A 76 -4.80 2.60 -22.39
CA ALA A 76 -5.75 3.65 -22.12
C ALA A 76 -6.98 3.11 -21.39
N VAL A 77 -7.33 3.72 -20.25
CA VAL A 77 -8.66 3.57 -19.67
C VAL A 77 -9.65 4.06 -20.72
N VAL A 78 -10.39 3.11 -21.30
CA VAL A 78 -11.60 3.41 -22.06
C VAL A 78 -12.53 4.11 -21.09
N ILE A 79 -12.78 5.38 -21.36
CA ILE A 79 -13.78 6.19 -20.70
C ILE A 79 -15.10 5.43 -20.90
N SER A 80 -15.57 4.72 -19.87
CA SER A 80 -16.99 4.36 -19.81
C SER A 80 -17.70 5.65 -19.42
N GLU A 81 -17.90 6.53 -20.41
CA GLU A 81 -18.93 7.55 -20.32
C GLU A 81 -20.22 6.81 -19.99
N GLY A 82 -20.74 7.09 -18.81
CA GLY A 82 -21.99 6.52 -18.40
C GLY A 82 -23.13 6.94 -19.33
N ASN A 83 -24.25 6.29 -19.04
CA ASN A 83 -25.57 6.89 -18.86
C ASN A 83 -26.62 6.28 -19.79
N PHE A 84 -27.74 5.91 -19.14
CA PHE A 84 -29.09 5.45 -19.57
C PHE A 84 -29.26 4.10 -20.27
#